data_AF-A0A965ZFF0-F1
#
_entry.id   AF-A0A965ZFF0-F1
#
_cell.length_a   1.000
_cell.length_b   1.000
_cell.length_c   1.000
_cell.angle_alpha   90.00
_cell.angle_beta   90.00
_cell.angle_gamma   90.00
#
_symmetry.space_group_name_H-M   'P 1'
#
loop_
_entity.id
_entity.type
_entity.pdbx_description
1 polymer ?
#
loop_
_entity_poly.entity_id
_entity_poly.type
_entity_poly.pdbx_seq_one_letter_code
_entity_poly.pdbx_strand_id
1 'polypeptide(L)'
;MPNKSQAQVSASISFQTFYDELQPYGTWVDDPNYGNVWVPDAGPDFRPYGSGGHWVLTDYGNTWVSDYDWGWAPFHYGRWRFDDYYGWEWIPGYEWGPAWVNWRSGGGYYGWAPLSPGINIDVSFGSYNAPDNYWVFAPYAYINSPRIHDYYVPRTRVVTYIHQTTIINNVYVNNNRRYVAGPRREDIQRYTHRAPEVYRINNAERPGMPHVNNNTVNIYRPAVNRQNDARPSRVVDANAYRTAHPDARIGSHGNVNHNNAAQLAAAARSNDAANRGYVKVNNRPNEPNRPNGGSQQANRPNVPNQPNAGQPTINGRPQRDQQQDQQRQQQQTQQRQQQDQQRQQQQAQQRQQQDQQRQQQQAQQRQQQDQQRQQQQAQQRQHQDQQRQQQQAQQRQQQDQQRQQQQAQQRQQQEQQRQQQQAQQRQQQEQQRQQQQAQQRQQQEQQRQQQQAQQRQQQEQQRQQQMQQQRQQQDQQRQQQQAQQRQQQEQQRQQQQAQQRQQQEQQRQQQMQQQQAQQRQQQMQRQQQQQQQRPQRQPEQHPQQR
;
A
#
# COMPACT_ATOMS: atom_id res chain seq x y z
N MET A 1 -9.51 -44.07 -8.54
CA MET A 1 -10.25 -43.08 -9.36
C MET A 1 -10.34 -41.79 -8.54
N PRO A 2 -9.57 -40.74 -8.83
CA PRO A 2 -9.69 -39.49 -8.11
C PRO A 2 -11.01 -38.81 -8.48
N ASN A 3 -11.76 -38.43 -7.45
CA ASN A 3 -13.09 -37.84 -7.53
C ASN A 3 -13.02 -36.51 -8.29
N LYS A 4 -13.74 -36.41 -9.42
CA LYS A 4 -13.90 -35.15 -10.14
C LYS A 4 -14.64 -34.19 -9.22
N SER A 5 -13.93 -33.18 -8.71
CA SER A 5 -14.52 -32.02 -8.07
C SER A 5 -15.59 -31.44 -9.01
N GLN A 6 -16.86 -31.59 -8.63
CA GLN A 6 -17.97 -30.91 -9.31
C GLN A 6 -17.67 -29.40 -9.27
N ALA A 7 -17.55 -28.80 -10.45
CA ALA A 7 -17.52 -27.36 -10.59
C ALA A 7 -18.85 -26.82 -10.05
N GLN A 8 -18.82 -26.20 -8.86
CA GLN A 8 -19.96 -25.42 -8.39
C GLN A 8 -20.23 -24.33 -9.43
N VAL A 9 -21.44 -24.34 -9.98
CA VAL A 9 -21.95 -23.32 -10.89
C VAL A 9 -21.96 -22.00 -10.12
N SER A 10 -20.97 -21.14 -10.32
CA SER A 10 -20.98 -19.80 -9.77
C SER A 10 -22.12 -19.03 -10.45
N ALA A 11 -23.20 -18.77 -9.68
CA ALA A 11 -24.27 -17.91 -10.14
C ALA A 11 -23.68 -16.57 -10.58
N SER A 12 -24.00 -16.14 -11.80
CA SER A 12 -23.56 -14.86 -12.29
C SER A 12 -24.57 -13.78 -11.93
N ILE A 13 -24.08 -12.70 -11.35
CA ILE A 13 -24.87 -11.52 -10.96
C ILE A 13 -24.53 -10.33 -11.86
N SER A 14 -25.27 -9.24 -11.74
CA SER A 14 -24.89 -7.95 -12.31
C SER A 14 -24.59 -6.93 -11.22
N PHE A 15 -24.15 -5.73 -11.60
CA PHE A 15 -24.03 -4.60 -10.68
C PHE A 15 -25.34 -4.25 -9.98
N GLN A 16 -26.50 -4.68 -10.48
CA GLN A 16 -27.76 -4.48 -9.78
C GLN A 16 -27.74 -5.12 -8.39
N THR A 17 -27.10 -6.29 -8.25
CA THR A 17 -26.93 -6.93 -6.95
C THR A 17 -26.06 -6.09 -6.01
N PHE A 18 -24.98 -5.46 -6.50
CA PHE A 18 -24.22 -4.52 -5.66
C PHE A 18 -25.08 -3.35 -5.23
N TYR A 19 -25.83 -2.76 -6.16
CA TYR A 19 -26.70 -1.64 -5.84
C TYR A 19 -27.73 -1.99 -4.78
N ASP A 20 -28.42 -3.12 -4.93
CA ASP A 20 -29.49 -3.56 -4.05
C ASP A 20 -28.96 -4.00 -2.66
N GLU A 21 -27.91 -4.83 -2.62
CA GLU A 21 -27.36 -5.40 -1.38
C GLU A 21 -26.60 -4.37 -0.52
N LEU A 22 -26.00 -3.35 -1.14
CA LEU A 22 -25.23 -2.31 -0.42
C LEU A 22 -26.07 -1.10 -0.01
N GLN A 23 -27.26 -0.92 -0.59
CA GLN A 23 -28.12 0.23 -0.29
C GLN A 23 -28.51 0.40 1.18
N PRO A 24 -28.74 -0.68 1.97
CA PRO A 24 -29.05 -0.52 3.40
C PRO A 24 -27.87 0.01 4.23
N TYR A 25 -26.64 -0.24 3.78
CA TYR A 25 -25.42 -0.04 4.57
C TYR A 25 -24.63 1.22 4.21
N GLY A 26 -25.11 2.01 3.25
CA GLY A 26 -24.42 3.19 2.78
C GLY A 26 -25.22 3.96 1.74
N THR A 27 -24.57 4.93 1.10
CA THR A 27 -25.19 5.85 0.15
C THR A 27 -24.55 5.73 -1.21
N TRP A 28 -25.36 5.54 -2.25
CA TRP A 28 -24.91 5.65 -3.62
C TRP A 28 -24.82 7.12 -4.05
N VAL A 29 -23.71 7.49 -4.63
CA VAL A 29 -23.40 8.84 -5.13
C VAL A 29 -23.05 8.73 -6.61
N ASP A 30 -23.68 9.56 -7.44
CA ASP A 30 -23.40 9.69 -8.87
C ASP A 30 -22.22 10.66 -9.04
N ASP A 31 -21.00 10.11 -9.07
CA ASP A 31 -19.76 10.85 -9.23
C ASP A 31 -19.46 11.07 -10.73
N PRO A 32 -19.19 12.30 -11.18
CA PRO A 32 -18.98 12.59 -12.60
C PRO A 32 -17.77 11.88 -13.23
N ASN A 33 -16.78 11.48 -12.42
CA ASN A 33 -15.56 10.83 -12.91
C ASN A 33 -15.63 9.31 -12.87
N TYR A 34 -16.41 8.75 -11.93
CA TYR A 34 -16.41 7.30 -11.65
C TYR A 34 -17.79 6.64 -11.77
N GLY A 35 -18.84 7.42 -12.05
CA GLY A 35 -20.23 6.95 -12.07
C GLY A 35 -20.76 6.70 -10.67
N ASN A 36 -21.60 5.67 -10.51
CA ASN A 36 -22.17 5.34 -9.20
C ASN A 36 -21.08 4.77 -8.27
N VAL A 37 -20.68 5.56 -7.28
CA VAL A 37 -19.79 5.17 -6.17
C VAL A 37 -20.60 5.00 -4.89
N TRP A 38 -20.08 4.24 -3.94
CA TRP A 38 -20.79 3.93 -2.70
C TRP A 38 -20.00 4.41 -1.47
N VAL A 39 -20.66 5.20 -0.62
CA VAL A 39 -20.12 5.72 0.63
C VAL A 39 -20.70 4.91 1.80
N PRO A 40 -19.88 4.18 2.58
CA PRO A 40 -20.36 3.35 3.69
C PRO A 40 -20.85 4.19 4.87
N ASP A 41 -21.89 3.71 5.55
CA ASP A 41 -22.32 4.21 6.86
C ASP A 41 -21.58 3.48 7.98
N ALA A 42 -20.25 3.58 7.98
CA ALA A 42 -19.36 2.86 8.90
C ALA A 42 -18.65 3.79 9.91
N GLY A 43 -19.12 5.03 10.02
CA GLY A 43 -18.55 6.05 10.90
C GLY A 43 -17.28 6.72 10.35
N PRO A 44 -16.84 7.81 11.00
CA PRO A 44 -15.75 8.66 10.51
C PRO A 44 -14.36 8.02 10.55
N ASP A 45 -14.17 7.05 11.44
CA ASP A 45 -12.90 6.35 11.61
C ASP A 45 -12.75 5.16 10.68
N PHE A 46 -13.79 4.83 9.91
CA PHE A 46 -13.75 3.75 8.94
C PHE A 46 -12.56 3.91 7.99
N ARG A 47 -11.87 2.80 7.76
CA ARG A 47 -10.80 2.71 6.78
C ARG A 47 -10.83 1.37 6.07
N PRO A 48 -10.78 1.36 4.74
CA PRO A 48 -10.73 0.11 4.00
C PRO A 48 -9.49 -0.71 4.37
N TYR A 49 -9.68 -1.99 4.63
CA TYR A 49 -8.66 -2.91 5.11
C TYR A 49 -8.02 -2.50 6.44
N GLY A 50 -8.66 -1.62 7.22
CA GLY A 50 -8.16 -1.12 8.50
C GLY A 50 -9.25 -0.99 9.58
N SER A 51 -10.47 -1.43 9.31
CA SER A 51 -11.60 -1.37 10.23
C SER A 51 -12.51 -2.57 9.98
N GLY A 52 -13.09 -3.16 11.03
CA GLY A 52 -14.06 -4.27 10.92
C GLY A 52 -13.56 -5.42 10.04
N GLY A 53 -12.45 -6.03 10.45
CA GLY A 53 -11.86 -7.17 9.76
C GLY A 53 -10.40 -7.43 10.12
N HIS A 54 -9.83 -8.46 9.50
CA HIS A 54 -8.47 -8.91 9.72
C HIS A 54 -7.90 -9.64 8.49
N TRP A 55 -6.58 -9.86 8.48
CA TRP A 55 -5.93 -10.60 7.40
C TRP A 55 -5.78 -12.08 7.76
N VAL A 56 -6.17 -12.95 6.84
CA VAL A 56 -5.88 -14.39 6.91
C VAL A 56 -5.07 -14.80 5.70
N LEU A 57 -4.16 -15.75 5.88
CA LEU A 57 -3.40 -16.30 4.78
C LEU A 57 -4.22 -17.38 4.08
N THR A 58 -4.48 -17.23 2.79
CA THR A 58 -5.20 -18.23 1.98
C THR A 58 -4.34 -18.77 0.85
N ASP A 59 -4.90 -19.70 0.09
CA ASP A 59 -4.36 -20.14 -1.20
C ASP A 59 -4.24 -19.01 -2.24
N TYR A 60 -4.89 -17.87 -2.04
CA TYR A 60 -4.76 -16.66 -2.86
C TYR A 60 -3.77 -15.62 -2.30
N GLY A 61 -3.11 -15.91 -1.17
CA GLY A 61 -2.27 -14.97 -0.42
C GLY A 61 -3.02 -14.33 0.75
N ASN A 62 -2.51 -13.21 1.27
CA ASN A 62 -3.16 -12.49 2.36
C ASN A 62 -4.50 -11.94 1.87
N THR A 63 -5.58 -12.43 2.47
CA THR A 63 -6.97 -12.14 2.13
C THR A 63 -7.62 -11.39 3.27
N TRP A 64 -8.34 -10.31 2.96
CA TRP A 64 -9.07 -9.58 3.96
C TRP A 64 -10.37 -10.31 4.30
N VAL A 65 -10.61 -10.56 5.58
CA VAL A 65 -11.88 -11.07 6.11
C VAL A 65 -12.54 -9.92 6.84
N SER A 66 -13.66 -9.45 6.32
CA SER A 66 -14.39 -8.33 6.90
C SER A 66 -15.45 -8.81 7.89
N ASP A 67 -15.62 -8.04 8.97
CA ASP A 67 -16.66 -8.23 9.99
C ASP A 67 -17.95 -7.43 9.65
N TYR A 68 -18.04 -6.86 8.45
CA TYR A 68 -19.23 -6.15 7.97
C TYR A 68 -20.08 -7.06 7.07
N ASP A 69 -21.41 -7.01 7.23
CA ASP A 69 -22.36 -7.77 6.40
C ASP A 69 -22.25 -7.46 4.90
N TRP A 70 -21.86 -6.23 4.58
CA TRP A 70 -21.63 -5.77 3.21
C TRP A 70 -20.21 -6.09 2.70
N GLY A 71 -19.31 -6.56 3.56
CA GLY A 71 -17.86 -6.66 3.30
C GLY A 71 -17.47 -7.62 2.18
N TRP A 72 -18.33 -8.56 1.79
CA TRP A 72 -18.08 -9.48 0.68
C TRP A 72 -17.86 -8.76 -0.66
N ALA A 73 -18.49 -7.60 -0.88
CA ALA A 73 -18.39 -6.87 -2.13
C ALA A 73 -17.25 -5.83 -2.11
N PRO A 74 -17.29 -4.78 -1.28
CA PRO A 74 -16.36 -3.66 -1.41
C PRO A 74 -14.88 -3.98 -1.15
N PHE A 75 -14.59 -5.02 -0.36
CA PHE A 75 -13.21 -5.45 -0.12
C PHE A 75 -12.64 -6.38 -1.21
N HIS A 76 -13.50 -6.90 -2.09
CA HIS A 76 -13.11 -7.92 -3.07
C HIS A 76 -13.40 -7.55 -4.52
N TYR A 77 -14.32 -6.62 -4.78
CA TYR A 77 -14.80 -6.26 -6.12
C TYR A 77 -14.67 -4.77 -6.44
N GLY A 78 -13.46 -4.23 -6.59
CA GLY A 78 -13.30 -2.84 -7.05
C GLY A 78 -12.17 -2.08 -6.37
N ARG A 79 -12.35 -0.78 -6.18
CA ARG A 79 -11.31 0.12 -5.67
C ARG A 79 -11.89 1.09 -4.64
N TRP A 80 -11.06 1.47 -3.69
CA TRP A 80 -11.40 2.50 -2.71
C TRP A 80 -10.67 3.79 -3.05
N ARG A 81 -11.34 4.92 -2.86
CA ARG A 81 -10.72 6.25 -2.85
C ARG A 81 -11.24 7.03 -1.66
N PHE A 82 -10.47 8.02 -1.25
CA PHE A 82 -10.84 9.01 -0.27
C PHE A 82 -11.21 10.27 -1.03
N ASP A 83 -12.45 10.71 -0.86
CA ASP A 83 -12.96 11.98 -1.33
C ASP A 83 -12.95 12.97 -0.16
N ASP A 84 -12.35 14.14 -0.34
CA ASP A 84 -12.25 15.16 0.72
C ASP A 84 -13.60 15.72 1.16
N TYR A 85 -14.67 15.32 0.49
CA TYR A 85 -16.02 15.70 0.83
C TYR A 85 -16.72 14.58 1.61
N TYR A 86 -16.84 13.35 1.08
CA TYR A 86 -17.62 12.29 1.72
C TYR A 86 -16.79 11.28 2.53
N GLY A 87 -15.46 11.30 2.42
CA GLY A 87 -14.56 10.35 3.06
C GLY A 87 -14.28 9.17 2.15
N TRP A 88 -14.18 7.96 2.71
CA TRP A 88 -13.95 6.77 1.91
C TRP A 88 -15.17 6.42 1.06
N GLU A 89 -14.95 6.17 -0.22
CA GLU A 89 -15.96 5.67 -1.12
C GLU A 89 -15.40 4.57 -2.01
N TRP A 90 -16.29 3.69 -2.42
CA TRP A 90 -15.99 2.50 -3.20
C TRP A 90 -16.50 2.63 -4.62
N ILE A 91 -15.62 2.29 -5.57
CA ILE A 91 -15.90 2.22 -7.00
C ILE A 91 -16.08 0.74 -7.37
N PRO A 92 -17.27 0.32 -7.82
CA PRO A 92 -17.54 -1.08 -8.16
C PRO A 92 -16.64 -1.62 -9.27
N GLY A 93 -16.19 -2.86 -9.10
CA GLY A 93 -15.43 -3.62 -10.09
C GLY A 93 -16.05 -5.00 -10.37
N TYR A 94 -15.70 -5.59 -11.51
CA TYR A 94 -16.22 -6.90 -11.92
C TYR A 94 -15.37 -8.08 -11.44
N GLU A 95 -14.10 -7.80 -11.10
CA GLU A 95 -13.12 -8.81 -10.79
C GLU A 95 -12.99 -9.01 -9.29
N TRP A 96 -13.20 -10.26 -8.85
CA TRP A 96 -12.90 -10.68 -7.49
C TRP A 96 -11.38 -10.77 -7.27
N GLY A 97 -10.92 -10.34 -6.10
CA GLY A 97 -9.57 -10.58 -5.59
C GLY A 97 -9.53 -10.76 -4.07
N PRO A 98 -8.46 -11.35 -3.51
CA PRO A 98 -8.32 -11.57 -2.08
C PRO A 98 -8.29 -10.25 -1.28
N ALA A 99 -7.70 -9.21 -1.89
CA ALA A 99 -7.80 -7.81 -1.52
C ALA A 99 -7.18 -6.98 -2.66
N TRP A 100 -7.58 -5.71 -2.78
CA TRP A 100 -7.00 -4.77 -3.74
C TRP A 100 -6.15 -3.73 -3.02
N VAL A 101 -4.99 -4.18 -2.55
CA VAL A 101 -4.05 -3.36 -1.77
C VAL A 101 -2.63 -3.41 -2.33
N ASN A 102 -1.86 -2.37 -2.05
CA ASN A 102 -0.41 -2.37 -2.15
C ASN A 102 0.19 -2.70 -0.79
N TRP A 103 1.30 -3.44 -0.77
CA TRP A 103 1.94 -3.93 0.45
C TRP A 103 3.34 -3.34 0.62
N ARG A 104 3.74 -3.11 1.86
CA ARG A 104 5.08 -2.68 2.28
C ARG A 104 5.58 -3.48 3.47
N SER A 105 6.91 -3.61 3.59
CA SER A 105 7.58 -4.19 4.74
C SER A 105 8.85 -3.44 5.08
N GLY A 106 9.16 -3.31 6.36
CA GLY A 106 10.42 -2.77 6.85
C GLY A 106 10.31 -2.37 8.32
N GLY A 107 11.45 -2.25 9.00
CA GLY A 107 11.50 -1.77 10.39
C GLY A 107 10.70 -2.59 11.42
N GLY A 108 10.29 -3.83 11.11
CA GLY A 108 9.44 -4.66 11.98
C GLY A 108 7.93 -4.55 11.71
N TYR A 109 7.52 -3.85 10.66
CA TYR A 109 6.12 -3.54 10.37
C TYR A 109 5.73 -3.93 8.94
N TYR A 110 4.54 -4.49 8.81
CA TYR A 110 3.86 -4.58 7.52
C TYR A 110 2.96 -3.37 7.36
N GLY A 111 2.97 -2.81 6.16
CA GLY A 111 2.08 -1.74 5.75
C GLY A 111 1.23 -2.15 4.56
N TRP A 112 0.00 -1.66 4.49
CA TRP A 112 -0.84 -1.84 3.32
C TRP A 112 -1.73 -0.61 3.07
N ALA A 113 -2.05 -0.38 1.81
CA ALA A 113 -2.91 0.71 1.37
C ALA A 113 -3.83 0.23 0.24
N PRO A 114 -5.10 0.64 0.19
CA PRO A 114 -5.96 0.37 -0.97
C PRO A 114 -5.34 0.84 -2.28
N LEU A 115 -5.51 0.07 -3.35
CA LEU A 115 -5.18 0.51 -4.70
C LEU A 115 -6.24 1.52 -5.17
N SER A 116 -5.78 2.64 -5.74
CA SER A 116 -6.66 3.66 -6.34
C SER A 116 -7.32 3.15 -7.63
N PRO A 117 -8.46 3.76 -8.04
CA PRO A 117 -9.08 3.53 -9.35
C PRO A 117 -8.09 3.69 -10.52
N GLY A 118 -8.22 2.84 -11.55
CA GLY A 118 -7.36 2.89 -12.75
C GLY A 118 -5.96 2.30 -12.60
N ILE A 119 -5.57 1.88 -11.38
CA ILE A 119 -4.27 1.25 -11.15
C ILE A 119 -4.36 -0.27 -11.34
N ASN A 120 -3.62 -0.75 -12.33
CA ASN A 120 -3.37 -2.18 -12.55
C ASN A 120 -2.24 -2.67 -11.65
N ILE A 121 -2.25 -3.96 -11.33
CA ILE A 121 -1.30 -4.58 -10.39
C ILE A 121 0.15 -4.44 -10.89
N ASP A 122 0.39 -4.54 -12.20
CA ASP A 122 1.72 -4.36 -12.78
C ASP A 122 2.26 -2.92 -12.62
N VAL A 123 1.37 -1.91 -12.50
CA VAL A 123 1.75 -0.50 -12.25
C VAL A 123 1.99 -0.24 -10.75
N SER A 124 1.33 -1.01 -9.88
CA SER A 124 1.43 -0.86 -8.41
C SER A 124 2.81 -1.14 -7.81
N PHE A 125 3.70 -1.80 -8.56
CA PHE A 125 5.05 -2.17 -8.10
C PHE A 125 6.15 -1.17 -8.49
N GLY A 126 5.84 -0.13 -9.28
CA GLY A 126 6.84 0.78 -9.84
C GLY A 126 6.48 2.26 -9.68
N SER A 127 5.43 2.71 -10.37
CA SER A 127 5.16 4.15 -10.56
C SER A 127 3.99 4.69 -9.74
N TYR A 128 3.30 3.83 -8.99
CA TYR A 128 2.15 4.22 -8.18
C TYR A 128 2.54 4.36 -6.71
N ASN A 129 2.37 5.57 -6.17
CA ASN A 129 2.45 5.84 -4.74
C ASN A 129 1.04 6.08 -4.21
N ALA A 130 0.54 5.17 -3.39
CA ALA A 130 -0.71 5.38 -2.67
C ALA A 130 -0.55 6.59 -1.72
N PRO A 131 -1.57 7.46 -1.60
CA PRO A 131 -1.52 8.61 -0.70
C PRO A 131 -1.15 8.23 0.74
N ASP A 132 -0.40 9.08 1.44
CA ASP A 132 0.14 8.75 2.78
C ASP A 132 -0.97 8.37 3.77
N ASN A 133 -2.11 9.05 3.71
CA ASN A 133 -3.28 8.80 4.54
C ASN A 133 -4.01 7.48 4.21
N TYR A 134 -3.58 6.71 3.21
CA TYR A 134 -4.15 5.40 2.85
C TYR A 134 -3.45 4.23 3.53
N TRP A 135 -2.22 4.42 4.02
CA TRP A 135 -1.39 3.37 4.64
C TRP A 135 -1.77 2.99 6.08
N VAL A 136 -2.18 1.75 6.31
CA VAL A 136 -2.27 1.12 7.64
C VAL A 136 -0.94 0.40 7.91
N PHE A 137 -0.47 0.43 9.16
CA PHE A 137 0.70 -0.34 9.58
C PHE A 137 0.40 -1.14 10.84
N ALA A 138 0.94 -2.35 10.91
CA ALA A 138 0.94 -3.19 12.11
C ALA A 138 2.29 -3.90 12.28
N PRO A 139 2.74 -4.20 13.51
CA PRO A 139 3.91 -5.02 13.73
C PRO A 139 3.76 -6.40 13.08
N TYR A 140 4.86 -6.97 12.57
CA TYR A 140 4.87 -8.27 11.89
C TYR A 140 4.17 -9.39 12.68
N ALA A 141 4.35 -9.39 14.01
CA ALA A 141 3.83 -10.41 14.91
C ALA A 141 2.29 -10.53 14.89
N TYR A 142 1.59 -9.47 14.47
CA TYR A 142 0.13 -9.39 14.57
C TYR A 142 -0.58 -9.44 13.21
N ILE A 143 0.13 -9.67 12.11
CA ILE A 143 -0.44 -9.60 10.76
C ILE A 143 -1.64 -10.53 10.56
N ASN A 144 -1.61 -11.75 11.12
CA ASN A 144 -2.74 -12.68 11.08
C ASN A 144 -3.51 -12.76 12.40
N SER A 145 -3.42 -11.73 13.24
CA SER A 145 -4.24 -11.62 14.45
C SER A 145 -5.66 -11.22 14.08
N PRO A 146 -6.70 -11.92 14.56
CA PRO A 146 -8.09 -11.45 14.45
C PRO A 146 -8.32 -10.08 15.10
N ARG A 147 -7.44 -9.72 16.05
CA ARG A 147 -7.43 -8.42 16.75
C ARG A 147 -6.36 -7.48 16.24
N ILE A 148 -5.99 -7.56 14.97
CA ILE A 148 -4.92 -6.71 14.39
C ILE A 148 -5.16 -5.21 14.61
N HIS A 149 -6.42 -4.78 14.73
CA HIS A 149 -6.81 -3.39 14.97
C HIS A 149 -6.25 -2.78 16.26
N ASP A 150 -6.01 -3.59 17.30
CA ASP A 150 -5.41 -3.14 18.56
C ASP A 150 -3.93 -2.77 18.42
N TYR A 151 -3.30 -3.20 17.33
CA TYR A 151 -1.87 -3.06 17.09
C TYR A 151 -1.54 -2.08 15.97
N TYR A 152 -2.55 -1.39 15.44
CA TYR A 152 -2.31 -0.40 14.39
C TYR A 152 -1.47 0.77 14.91
N VAL A 153 -0.54 1.17 14.06
CA VAL A 153 0.23 2.39 14.28
C VAL A 153 -0.73 3.59 14.28
N PRO A 154 -0.60 4.53 15.24
CA PRO A 154 -1.37 5.77 15.24
C PRO A 154 -1.23 6.55 13.93
N ARG A 155 -2.34 7.14 13.45
CA ARG A 155 -2.40 7.86 12.16
C ARG A 155 -1.32 8.93 12.02
N THR A 156 -0.98 9.63 13.11
CA THR A 156 0.04 10.68 13.17
C THR A 156 1.46 10.19 12.86
N ARG A 157 1.71 8.88 12.92
CA ARG A 157 3.03 8.27 12.70
C ARG A 157 3.17 7.54 11.37
N VAL A 158 2.11 7.46 10.57
CA VAL A 158 2.07 6.67 9.32
C VAL A 158 3.21 7.06 8.37
N VAL A 159 3.47 8.36 8.17
CA VAL A 159 4.54 8.86 7.29
C VAL A 159 5.93 8.37 7.72
N THR A 160 6.20 8.30 9.03
CA THR A 160 7.46 7.77 9.54
C THR A 160 7.69 6.32 9.09
N TYR A 161 6.64 5.49 9.13
CA TYR A 161 6.74 4.09 8.72
C TYR A 161 6.78 3.92 7.19
N ILE A 162 6.14 4.81 6.43
CA ILE A 162 6.29 4.85 4.97
C ILE A 162 7.77 5.01 4.61
N HIS A 163 8.50 5.93 5.26
CA HIS A 163 9.93 6.14 5.03
C HIS A 163 10.82 4.97 5.49
N GLN A 164 10.38 4.19 6.47
CA GLN A 164 11.13 3.04 7.02
C GLN A 164 10.83 1.71 6.33
N THR A 165 9.92 1.69 5.35
CA THR A 165 9.47 0.48 4.67
C THR A 165 9.59 0.57 3.15
N THR A 166 9.72 -0.58 2.50
CA THR A 166 9.78 -0.71 1.04
C THR A 166 8.60 -1.54 0.52
N ILE A 167 8.23 -1.34 -0.74
CA ILE A 167 7.12 -2.05 -1.38
C ILE A 167 7.43 -3.55 -1.48
N ILE A 168 6.48 -4.40 -1.07
CA ILE A 168 6.55 -5.85 -1.26
C ILE A 168 6.12 -6.17 -2.69
N ASN A 169 7.08 -6.57 -3.52
CA ASN A 169 6.81 -7.04 -4.88
C ASN A 169 6.52 -8.56 -4.89
N ASN A 170 5.41 -8.95 -4.26
CA ASN A 170 4.96 -10.34 -4.21
C ASN A 170 3.58 -10.49 -4.87
N VAL A 171 3.54 -11.25 -5.97
CA VAL A 171 2.35 -11.45 -6.78
C VAL A 171 1.98 -12.92 -6.79
N TYR A 172 0.71 -13.20 -6.53
CA TYR A 172 0.10 -14.50 -6.76
C TYR A 172 -0.60 -14.50 -8.12
N VAL A 173 -0.48 -15.59 -8.88
CA VAL A 173 -1.10 -15.74 -10.21
C VAL A 173 -2.07 -16.91 -10.18
N ASN A 174 -3.34 -16.66 -10.48
CA ASN A 174 -4.36 -17.70 -10.64
C ASN A 174 -5.19 -17.42 -11.89
N ASN A 175 -5.29 -18.40 -12.78
CA ASN A 175 -6.07 -18.33 -14.02
C ASN A 175 -5.79 -17.06 -14.86
N ASN A 176 -4.50 -16.76 -15.07
CA ASN A 176 -3.98 -15.56 -15.74
C ASN A 176 -4.29 -14.21 -15.07
N ARG A 177 -4.82 -14.20 -13.84
CA ARG A 177 -5.01 -12.99 -13.04
C ARG A 177 -3.92 -12.89 -11.99
N ARG A 178 -3.29 -11.71 -11.91
CA ARG A 178 -2.24 -11.39 -10.95
C ARG A 178 -2.90 -10.66 -9.77
N TYR A 179 -2.56 -11.03 -8.54
CA TYR A 179 -3.01 -10.39 -7.29
C TYR A 179 -1.79 -10.05 -6.43
N VAL A 180 -1.78 -8.91 -5.74
CA VAL A 180 -0.72 -8.63 -4.76
C VAL A 180 -0.97 -9.49 -3.53
N ALA A 181 -0.13 -10.51 -3.32
CA ALA A 181 -0.34 -11.53 -2.30
C ALA A 181 0.07 -11.09 -0.88
N GLY A 182 0.77 -9.97 -0.78
CA GLY A 182 1.33 -9.47 0.48
C GLY A 182 2.52 -10.30 0.98
N PRO A 183 2.81 -10.25 2.29
CA PRO A 183 3.90 -11.01 2.91
C PRO A 183 3.80 -12.51 2.63
N ARG A 184 4.92 -13.16 2.34
CA ARG A 184 4.93 -14.61 2.07
C ARG A 184 4.76 -15.40 3.37
N ARG A 185 4.27 -16.64 3.24
CA ARG A 185 4.12 -17.57 4.36
C ARG A 185 5.42 -17.68 5.17
N GLU A 186 6.54 -17.80 4.48
CA GLU A 186 7.86 -17.98 5.10
C GLU A 186 8.27 -16.73 5.89
N ASP A 187 7.95 -15.53 5.38
CA ASP A 187 8.22 -14.26 6.07
C ASP A 187 7.35 -14.14 7.32
N ILE A 188 6.05 -14.44 7.21
CA ILE A 188 5.13 -14.43 8.33
C ILE A 188 5.59 -15.40 9.41
N GLN A 189 5.93 -16.65 9.05
CA GLN A 189 6.43 -17.64 9.99
C GLN A 189 7.73 -17.20 10.66
N ARG A 190 8.64 -16.59 9.90
CA ARG A 190 9.92 -16.09 10.41
C ARG A 190 9.75 -15.04 11.51
N TYR A 191 8.81 -14.12 11.34
CA TYR A 191 8.63 -13.00 12.27
C TYR A 191 7.60 -13.25 13.38
N THR A 192 6.61 -14.11 13.14
CA THR A 192 5.63 -14.50 14.18
C THR A 192 6.12 -15.65 15.05
N HIS A 193 7.16 -16.36 14.62
CA HIS A 193 7.64 -17.61 15.21
C HIS A 193 6.56 -18.71 15.31
N ARG A 194 5.51 -18.61 14.49
CA ARG A 194 4.41 -19.57 14.42
C ARG A 194 4.14 -19.90 12.96
N ALA A 195 3.87 -21.16 12.63
CA ALA A 195 3.42 -21.50 11.30
C ALA A 195 2.01 -20.89 11.09
N PRO A 196 1.82 -19.96 10.12
CA PRO A 196 0.51 -19.40 9.87
C PRO A 196 -0.41 -20.49 9.26
N GLU A 197 -1.66 -20.51 9.70
CA GLU A 197 -2.69 -21.34 9.11
C GLU A 197 -3.00 -20.84 7.69
N VAL A 198 -3.07 -21.77 6.73
CA VAL A 198 -3.40 -21.46 5.34
C VAL A 198 -4.82 -21.96 5.07
N TYR A 199 -5.75 -21.03 4.91
CA TYR A 199 -7.16 -21.34 4.66
C TYR A 199 -7.43 -21.52 3.17
N ARG A 200 -8.42 -22.36 2.84
CA ARG A 200 -8.98 -22.45 1.49
C ARG A 200 -10.17 -21.52 1.35
N ILE A 201 -10.30 -20.83 0.22
CA ILE A 201 -11.50 -20.02 -0.03
C ILE A 201 -12.65 -20.91 -0.53
N ASN A 202 -13.76 -20.90 0.20
CA ASN A 202 -15.02 -21.49 -0.22
C ASN A 202 -16.00 -20.39 -0.67
N ASN A 203 -16.82 -20.70 -1.68
CA ASN A 203 -17.83 -19.76 -2.16
C ASN A 203 -19.09 -19.88 -1.30
N ALA A 204 -19.47 -18.79 -0.62
CA ALA A 204 -20.75 -18.72 0.06
C ALA A 204 -21.90 -18.66 -0.95
N GLU A 205 -23.10 -19.07 -0.54
CA GLU A 205 -24.28 -19.09 -1.43
C GLU A 205 -24.99 -17.74 -1.50
N ARG A 206 -24.83 -16.90 -0.47
CA ARG A 206 -25.55 -15.63 -0.32
C ARG A 206 -24.60 -14.48 0.04
N PRO A 207 -24.91 -13.24 -0.38
CA PRO A 207 -24.30 -12.03 0.14
C PRO A 207 -24.31 -12.01 1.67
N GLY A 208 -23.24 -11.53 2.29
CA GLY A 208 -23.17 -11.39 3.74
C GLY A 208 -21.74 -11.26 4.26
N MET A 209 -21.62 -11.25 5.59
CA MET A 209 -20.33 -11.18 6.28
C MET A 209 -19.46 -12.40 5.95
N PRO A 210 -18.23 -12.20 5.44
CA PRO A 210 -17.22 -13.25 5.37
C PRO A 210 -16.99 -13.92 6.73
N HIS A 211 -16.86 -15.24 6.77
CA HIS A 211 -16.50 -15.92 8.00
C HIS A 211 -15.46 -17.03 7.79
N VAL A 212 -14.62 -17.19 8.80
CA VAL A 212 -13.68 -18.30 8.90
C VAL A 212 -14.42 -19.45 9.58
N ASN A 213 -14.43 -20.63 8.96
CA ASN A 213 -14.97 -21.84 9.59
C ASN A 213 -14.08 -23.03 9.18
N ASN A 214 -13.61 -23.78 10.17
CA ASN A 214 -12.59 -24.81 10.00
C ASN A 214 -11.38 -24.22 9.23
N ASN A 215 -10.74 -25.03 8.40
CA ASN A 215 -9.62 -24.64 7.55
C ASN A 215 -10.07 -23.88 6.26
N THR A 216 -11.23 -23.20 6.31
CA THR A 216 -11.82 -22.48 5.16
C THR A 216 -12.28 -21.07 5.49
N VAL A 217 -12.22 -20.19 4.50
CA VAL A 217 -12.79 -18.83 4.52
C VAL A 217 -13.96 -18.81 3.56
N ASN A 218 -15.18 -18.56 4.06
CA ASN A 218 -16.40 -18.54 3.27
C ASN A 218 -16.71 -17.11 2.87
N ILE A 219 -16.61 -16.80 1.59
CA ILE A 219 -16.87 -15.46 1.02
C ILE A 219 -17.82 -15.61 -0.16
N TYR A 220 -18.84 -14.76 -0.25
CA TYR A 220 -19.70 -14.70 -1.43
C TYR A 220 -18.94 -14.08 -2.60
N ARG A 221 -18.66 -14.90 -3.63
CA ARG A 221 -17.80 -14.53 -4.77
C ARG A 221 -18.42 -14.89 -6.12
N PRO A 222 -19.57 -14.29 -6.49
CA PRO A 222 -20.23 -14.56 -7.77
C PRO A 222 -19.44 -14.00 -8.97
N ALA A 223 -19.71 -14.53 -10.16
CA ALA A 223 -19.20 -13.93 -11.39
C ALA A 223 -20.04 -12.69 -11.74
N VAL A 224 -19.41 -11.53 -11.91
CA VAL A 224 -20.15 -10.27 -12.16
C VAL A 224 -20.15 -9.94 -13.64
N ASN A 225 -21.33 -9.92 -14.24
CA ASN A 225 -21.55 -9.53 -15.63
C ASN A 225 -21.90 -8.05 -15.75
N ARG A 226 -21.34 -7.41 -16.77
CA ARG A 226 -21.68 -6.03 -17.13
C ARG A 226 -23.06 -6.00 -17.79
N GLN A 227 -24.04 -5.42 -17.09
CA GLN A 227 -25.34 -5.04 -17.64
C GLN A 227 -25.39 -3.52 -17.76
N ASN A 228 -25.86 -3.00 -18.90
CA ASN A 228 -25.81 -1.57 -19.21
C ASN A 228 -26.94 -0.76 -18.55
N ASP A 229 -27.94 -1.43 -17.97
CA ASP A 229 -29.15 -0.83 -17.38
C ASP A 229 -29.18 -0.87 -15.84
N ALA A 230 -28.20 -1.54 -15.22
CA ALA A 230 -28.08 -1.62 -13.77
C ALA A 230 -27.84 -0.23 -13.18
N ARG A 231 -28.65 0.14 -12.18
CA ARG A 231 -28.54 1.42 -11.48
C ARG A 231 -29.08 1.33 -10.06
N PRO A 232 -28.54 2.14 -9.13
CA PRO A 232 -29.07 2.24 -7.78
C PRO A 232 -30.50 2.76 -7.79
N SER A 233 -31.35 2.22 -6.92
CA SER A 233 -32.73 2.68 -6.80
C SER A 233 -32.81 4.10 -6.22
N ARG A 234 -31.78 4.51 -5.48
CA ARG A 234 -31.63 5.84 -4.92
C ARG A 234 -30.18 6.28 -4.98
N VAL A 235 -29.94 7.48 -5.49
CA VAL A 235 -28.60 8.01 -5.72
C VAL A 235 -28.54 9.51 -5.45
N VAL A 236 -27.43 9.97 -4.89
CA VAL A 236 -27.16 11.39 -4.67
C VAL A 236 -26.28 11.91 -5.80
N ASP A 237 -26.71 12.96 -6.48
CA ASP A 237 -25.89 13.68 -7.46
C ASP A 237 -24.75 14.42 -6.75
N ALA A 238 -23.51 14.02 -7.03
CA ALA A 238 -22.36 14.52 -6.29
C ALA A 238 -22.13 16.02 -6.47
N ASN A 239 -22.41 16.57 -7.66
CA ASN A 239 -22.20 17.98 -7.96
C ASN A 239 -23.30 18.82 -7.32
N ALA A 240 -24.56 18.43 -7.49
CA ALA A 240 -25.70 19.14 -6.90
C ALA A 240 -25.62 19.13 -5.36
N TYR A 241 -25.21 18.01 -4.74
CA TYR A 241 -25.04 17.96 -3.28
C TYR A 241 -23.96 18.92 -2.79
N ARG A 242 -22.79 18.94 -3.45
CA ARG A 242 -21.68 19.86 -3.12
C ARG A 242 -22.06 21.32 -3.29
N THR A 243 -22.87 21.65 -4.30
CA THR A 243 -23.42 23.00 -4.49
C THR A 243 -24.40 23.39 -3.38
N ALA A 244 -25.23 22.45 -2.93
CA ALA A 244 -26.17 22.69 -1.83
C ALA A 244 -25.47 22.82 -0.46
N HIS A 245 -24.26 22.26 -0.31
CA HIS A 245 -23.54 22.20 0.96
C HIS A 245 -22.05 22.61 0.79
N PRO A 246 -21.74 23.86 0.40
CA PRO A 246 -20.38 24.27 0.04
C PRO A 246 -19.36 24.13 1.19
N ASP A 247 -19.80 24.30 2.44
CA ASP A 247 -18.94 24.30 3.63
C ASP A 247 -18.78 22.93 4.29
N ALA A 248 -19.40 21.88 3.76
CA ALA A 248 -19.44 20.56 4.40
C ALA A 248 -18.22 19.66 4.10
N ARG A 249 -17.16 20.21 3.48
CA ARG A 249 -15.91 19.49 3.20
C ARG A 249 -15.27 18.98 4.50
N ILE A 250 -14.68 17.79 4.45
CA ILE A 250 -13.96 17.19 5.60
C ILE A 250 -12.73 18.05 5.98
N GLY A 251 -12.15 18.80 5.03
CA GLY A 251 -10.90 19.56 5.23
C GLY A 251 -10.98 21.09 5.10
N SER A 252 -12.07 21.75 5.51
CA SER A 252 -12.18 23.23 5.41
C SER A 252 -11.88 23.94 6.74
N HIS A 253 -10.91 24.87 6.74
CA HIS A 253 -10.69 25.90 7.77
C HIS A 253 -10.54 25.40 9.22
N GLY A 254 -9.50 24.62 9.51
CA GLY A 254 -9.04 24.37 10.89
C GLY A 254 -9.89 23.42 11.74
N ASN A 255 -11.03 22.93 11.22
CA ASN A 255 -11.84 21.88 11.84
C ASN A 255 -12.14 20.77 10.83
N VAL A 256 -11.88 19.51 11.20
CA VAL A 256 -12.17 18.34 10.36
C VAL A 256 -13.63 17.93 10.57
N ASN A 257 -14.47 18.07 9.54
CA ASN A 257 -15.88 17.65 9.60
C ASN A 257 -16.01 16.14 9.39
N HIS A 258 -15.95 15.39 10.49
CA HIS A 258 -16.09 13.94 10.49
C HIS A 258 -17.52 13.45 10.22
N ASN A 259 -18.52 14.34 10.20
CA ASN A 259 -19.94 13.96 10.14
C ASN A 259 -20.54 14.03 8.73
N ASN A 260 -19.78 14.43 7.70
CA ASN A 260 -20.38 14.66 6.38
C ASN A 260 -20.90 13.37 5.72
N ALA A 261 -20.26 12.22 5.94
CA ALA A 261 -20.79 10.94 5.48
C ALA A 261 -22.15 10.62 6.11
N ALA A 262 -22.33 10.93 7.40
CA ALA A 262 -23.59 10.75 8.10
C ALA A 262 -24.67 11.74 7.63
N GLN A 263 -24.29 12.99 7.34
CA GLN A 263 -25.19 14.00 6.76
C GLN A 263 -25.65 13.58 5.35
N LEU A 264 -24.73 13.13 4.50
CA LEU A 264 -25.05 12.56 3.20
C LEU A 264 -26.04 11.41 3.33
N ALA A 265 -25.79 10.49 4.25
CA ALA A 265 -26.66 9.33 4.47
C ALA A 265 -28.05 9.74 4.98
N ALA A 266 -28.14 10.71 5.88
CA ALA A 266 -29.41 11.27 6.33
C ALA A 266 -30.18 11.93 5.17
N ALA A 267 -29.50 12.74 4.37
CA ALA A 267 -30.10 13.43 3.23
C ALA A 267 -30.59 12.45 2.16
N ALA A 268 -29.80 11.42 1.86
CA ALA A 268 -30.13 10.38 0.88
C ALA A 268 -31.34 9.54 1.31
N ARG A 269 -31.47 9.23 2.61
CA ARG A 269 -32.59 8.43 3.14
C ARG A 269 -33.86 9.25 3.33
N SER A 270 -33.75 10.57 3.47
CA SER A 270 -34.90 11.47 3.62
C SER A 270 -35.74 11.56 2.34
N ASN A 271 -37.05 11.74 2.53
CA ASN A 271 -38.03 12.04 1.48
C ASN A 271 -38.35 13.55 1.40
N ASP A 272 -37.63 14.39 2.13
CA ASP A 272 -37.86 15.82 2.20
C ASP A 272 -37.76 16.49 0.83
N ALA A 273 -38.70 17.39 0.54
CA ALA A 273 -38.72 18.13 -0.71
C ALA A 273 -37.43 18.94 -0.93
N ALA A 274 -36.80 19.41 0.14
CA ALA A 274 -35.53 20.12 0.12
C ALA A 274 -34.38 19.32 -0.52
N ASN A 275 -34.42 17.99 -0.43
CA ASN A 275 -33.34 17.12 -0.89
C ASN A 275 -33.52 16.67 -2.35
N ARG A 276 -34.70 16.90 -2.96
CA ARG A 276 -35.03 16.47 -4.32
C ARG A 276 -34.16 17.12 -5.40
N GLY A 277 -33.49 18.23 -5.09
CA GLY A 277 -32.55 18.88 -6.00
C GLY A 277 -31.27 18.08 -6.26
N TYR A 278 -30.92 17.16 -5.36
CA TYR A 278 -29.71 16.36 -5.47
C TYR A 278 -29.92 14.86 -5.19
N VAL A 279 -31.03 14.44 -4.58
CA VAL A 279 -31.39 13.02 -4.43
C VAL A 279 -32.28 12.60 -5.59
N LYS A 280 -31.81 11.64 -6.38
CA LYS A 280 -32.56 11.02 -7.48
C LYS A 280 -33.05 9.65 -7.04
N VAL A 281 -34.35 9.39 -7.21
CA VAL A 281 -34.96 8.08 -6.98
C VAL A 281 -35.29 7.48 -8.34
N ASN A 282 -34.66 6.34 -8.65
CA ASN A 282 -34.85 5.62 -9.89
C ASN A 282 -35.96 4.58 -9.71
N ASN A 283 -37.11 4.80 -10.35
CA ASN A 283 -38.13 3.77 -10.42
C ASN A 283 -37.63 2.61 -11.29
N ARG A 284 -37.70 1.38 -10.76
CA ARG A 284 -37.36 0.16 -11.50
C ARG A 284 -38.24 0.06 -12.76
N PRO A 285 -37.70 -0.29 -13.93
CA PRO A 285 -38.51 -0.49 -15.14
C PRO A 285 -39.49 -1.67 -15.11
N ASN A 286 -39.65 -2.39 -14.00
CA ASN A 286 -40.36 -3.68 -14.00
C ASN A 286 -41.15 -3.99 -12.71
N GLU A 287 -41.84 -3.01 -12.14
CA GLU A 287 -42.95 -3.27 -11.21
C GLU A 287 -44.27 -2.75 -11.80
N PRO A 288 -45.34 -3.56 -11.86
CA PRO A 288 -46.67 -3.08 -12.17
C PRO A 288 -47.08 -2.04 -11.13
N ASN A 289 -47.41 -0.86 -11.62
CA ASN A 289 -47.85 0.31 -10.88
C ASN A 289 -48.91 -0.08 -9.81
N ARG A 290 -48.50 -0.17 -8.54
CA ARG A 290 -49.44 -0.19 -7.42
C ARG A 290 -49.78 1.26 -7.08
N PRO A 291 -51.03 1.70 -7.23
CA PRO A 291 -51.42 3.05 -6.84
C PRO A 291 -51.20 3.21 -5.34
N ASN A 292 -50.39 4.20 -5.01
CA ASN A 292 -50.07 4.64 -3.66
C ASN A 292 -51.37 4.99 -2.91
N GLY A 293 -51.61 4.31 -1.78
CA GLY A 293 -52.77 4.51 -0.91
C GLY A 293 -52.69 5.85 -0.18
N GLY A 294 -53.15 6.90 -0.83
CA GLY A 294 -53.45 8.19 -0.23
C GLY A 294 -54.85 8.18 0.39
N SER A 295 -54.91 8.30 1.70
CA SER A 295 -56.11 8.54 2.51
C SER A 295 -56.96 9.69 1.95
N GLN A 296 -58.17 9.39 1.48
CA GLN A 296 -59.22 10.39 1.28
C GLN A 296 -60.56 9.84 1.79
N GLN A 297 -61.13 10.59 2.73
CA GLN A 297 -62.46 10.46 3.30
C GLN A 297 -63.52 10.19 2.25
N ALA A 298 -64.28 9.12 2.46
CA ALA A 298 -65.51 8.84 1.72
C ALA A 298 -66.57 9.88 2.09
N ASN A 299 -66.86 10.80 1.16
CA ASN A 299 -68.03 11.67 1.22
C ASN A 299 -69.24 10.92 0.65
N ARG A 300 -70.29 10.82 1.48
CA ARG A 300 -71.63 10.29 1.17
C ARG A 300 -72.33 11.12 0.09
N PRO A 301 -73.07 10.53 -0.86
CA PRO A 301 -74.03 11.28 -1.67
C PRO A 301 -75.36 11.49 -0.94
N ASN A 302 -75.88 12.69 -1.12
CA ASN A 302 -77.07 13.28 -0.51
C ASN A 302 -78.36 12.85 -1.25
N VAL A 303 -79.46 12.74 -0.51
CA VAL A 303 -80.82 12.40 -1.00
C VAL A 303 -81.50 13.67 -1.57
N PRO A 304 -82.31 13.60 -2.64
CA PRO A 304 -83.22 14.69 -3.00
C PRO A 304 -84.63 14.45 -2.44
N ASN A 305 -85.15 15.48 -1.76
CA ASN A 305 -86.50 15.53 -1.19
C ASN A 305 -87.50 16.12 -2.21
N GLN A 306 -88.68 15.52 -2.28
CA GLN A 306 -89.89 16.01 -2.99
C GLN A 306 -90.48 17.26 -2.32
N PRO A 307 -91.42 17.93 -3.01
CA PRO A 307 -92.70 18.18 -2.35
C PRO A 307 -93.95 17.71 -3.12
N ASN A 308 -94.92 17.32 -2.31
CA ASN A 308 -96.32 16.91 -2.50
C ASN A 308 -97.19 18.12 -2.98
N ALA A 309 -98.44 18.08 -3.44
CA ALA A 309 -99.57 17.14 -3.34
C ALA A 309 -100.71 17.58 -4.30
N GLY A 310 -101.70 16.70 -4.57
CA GLY A 310 -103.09 17.12 -4.86
C GLY A 310 -103.85 16.37 -5.97
N GLN A 311 -104.69 15.41 -5.58
CA GLN A 311 -105.89 14.91 -6.30
C GLN A 311 -107.15 15.45 -5.56
N PRO A 312 -108.44 15.34 -6.00
CA PRO A 312 -109.03 14.28 -6.86
C PRO A 312 -110.30 14.64 -7.76
N THR A 313 -110.66 13.67 -8.63
CA THR A 313 -112.03 13.19 -9.05
C THR A 313 -113.13 14.03 -9.76
N ILE A 314 -113.64 13.43 -10.87
CA ILE A 314 -115.04 13.05 -11.23
C ILE A 314 -116.04 14.05 -11.91
N ASN A 315 -116.52 13.59 -13.10
CA ASN A 315 -117.82 13.69 -13.81
C ASN A 315 -118.56 15.01 -14.07
N GLY A 316 -119.01 15.18 -15.34
CA GLY A 316 -120.18 16.00 -15.71
C GLY A 316 -120.31 16.36 -17.21
N ARG A 317 -121.15 15.62 -17.95
CA ARG A 317 -121.71 15.78 -19.33
C ARG A 317 -122.62 17.04 -19.51
N PRO A 318 -123.39 17.29 -20.62
CA PRO A 318 -123.44 16.77 -22.04
C PRO A 318 -123.72 17.83 -23.16
N GLN A 319 -123.71 17.44 -24.45
CA GLN A 319 -124.80 17.60 -25.48
C GLN A 319 -124.25 17.23 -26.89
N ARG A 320 -124.78 16.17 -27.56
CA ARG A 320 -125.78 16.18 -28.67
C ARG A 320 -125.32 17.00 -29.89
N ASP A 321 -125.24 16.51 -31.14
CA ASP A 321 -126.06 15.56 -31.90
C ASP A 321 -125.27 14.95 -33.08
N GLN A 322 -125.93 14.02 -33.80
CA GLN A 322 -125.55 13.39 -35.08
C GLN A 322 -124.88 12.00 -35.01
N GLN A 323 -125.70 11.06 -34.55
CA GLN A 323 -125.64 9.65 -34.92
C GLN A 323 -126.18 9.47 -36.35
N GLN A 324 -125.44 8.80 -37.24
CA GLN A 324 -125.83 7.49 -37.82
C GLN A 324 -124.97 6.96 -38.99
N ASP A 325 -123.94 7.68 -39.47
CA ASP A 325 -123.11 7.18 -40.60
C ASP A 325 -121.70 6.62 -40.21
N GLN A 326 -121.27 6.73 -38.95
CA GLN A 326 -119.90 6.36 -38.54
C GLN A 326 -119.68 4.90 -38.10
N GLN A 327 -120.74 4.10 -37.90
CA GLN A 327 -120.60 2.75 -37.33
C GLN A 327 -120.21 1.65 -38.34
N ARG A 328 -120.41 1.85 -39.65
CA ARG A 328 -119.97 0.87 -40.68
C ARG A 328 -118.54 1.09 -41.17
N GLN A 329 -117.99 2.31 -41.11
CA GLN A 329 -116.61 2.59 -41.52
C GLN A 329 -115.55 2.32 -40.42
N GLN A 330 -115.93 2.28 -39.14
CA GLN A 330 -114.98 1.98 -38.05
C GLN A 330 -114.61 0.49 -37.93
N GLN A 331 -115.52 -0.44 -38.22
CA GLN A 331 -115.21 -1.89 -38.15
C GLN A 331 -114.32 -2.37 -39.30
N GLN A 332 -114.46 -1.81 -40.51
CA GLN A 332 -113.59 -2.16 -41.65
C GLN A 332 -112.17 -1.56 -41.53
N THR A 333 -112.04 -0.39 -40.91
CA THR A 333 -110.74 0.28 -40.69
C THR A 333 -109.93 -0.39 -39.58
N GLN A 334 -110.57 -0.86 -38.50
CA GLN A 334 -109.87 -1.58 -37.42
C GLN A 334 -109.31 -2.94 -37.88
N GLN A 335 -110.02 -3.66 -38.74
CA GLN A 335 -109.51 -4.93 -39.29
C GLN A 335 -108.32 -4.74 -40.24
N ARG A 336 -108.33 -3.72 -41.10
CA ARG A 336 -107.17 -3.39 -41.96
C ARG A 336 -105.96 -2.92 -41.16
N GLN A 337 -106.17 -2.08 -40.14
CA GLN A 337 -105.07 -1.60 -39.30
C GLN A 337 -104.37 -2.73 -38.54
N GLN A 338 -105.11 -3.71 -38.02
CA GLN A 338 -104.52 -4.88 -37.36
C GLN A 338 -103.73 -5.76 -38.35
N GLN A 339 -104.25 -5.99 -39.56
CA GLN A 339 -103.54 -6.76 -40.59
C GLN A 339 -102.27 -6.06 -41.08
N ASP A 340 -102.29 -4.73 -41.24
CA ASP A 340 -101.11 -3.97 -41.68
C ASP A 340 -100.05 -3.86 -40.57
N GLN A 341 -100.44 -3.75 -39.30
CA GLN A 341 -99.51 -3.80 -38.17
C GLN A 341 -98.79 -5.15 -38.08
N GLN A 342 -99.52 -6.26 -38.26
CA GLN A 342 -98.93 -7.59 -38.20
C GLN A 342 -97.96 -7.83 -39.37
N ARG A 343 -98.29 -7.33 -40.56
CA ARG A 343 -97.41 -7.38 -41.74
C ARG A 343 -96.15 -6.53 -41.55
N GLN A 344 -96.28 -5.32 -41.00
CA GLN A 344 -95.13 -4.46 -40.69
C GLN A 344 -94.20 -5.07 -39.63
N GLN A 345 -94.74 -5.71 -38.58
CA GLN A 345 -93.92 -6.40 -37.59
C GLN A 345 -93.14 -7.57 -38.19
N GLN A 346 -93.76 -8.39 -39.04
CA GLN A 346 -93.05 -9.48 -39.72
C GLN A 346 -91.96 -8.94 -40.66
N GLN A 347 -92.24 -7.87 -41.42
CA GLN A 347 -91.24 -7.26 -42.31
C GLN A 347 -90.09 -6.58 -41.54
N ALA A 348 -90.37 -6.04 -40.35
CA ALA A 348 -89.35 -5.44 -39.48
C ALA A 348 -88.43 -6.53 -38.90
N GLN A 349 -88.98 -7.64 -38.41
CA GLN A 349 -88.18 -8.77 -37.91
C GLN A 349 -87.29 -9.38 -39.01
N GLN A 350 -87.82 -9.50 -40.23
CA GLN A 350 -87.06 -10.06 -41.35
C GLN A 350 -85.90 -9.14 -41.78
N ARG A 351 -86.10 -7.82 -41.78
CA ARG A 351 -85.02 -6.84 -42.01
C ARG A 351 -83.97 -6.88 -40.91
N GLN A 352 -84.39 -6.97 -39.65
CA GLN A 352 -83.49 -6.99 -38.51
C GLN A 352 -82.58 -8.23 -38.54
N GLN A 353 -83.11 -9.40 -38.90
CA GLN A 353 -82.29 -10.61 -39.09
C GLN A 353 -81.31 -10.46 -40.26
N GLN A 354 -81.74 -9.88 -41.39
CA GLN A 354 -80.87 -9.67 -42.54
C GLN A 354 -79.70 -8.72 -42.23
N ASP A 355 -79.95 -7.64 -41.50
CA ASP A 355 -78.91 -6.66 -41.14
C ASP A 355 -77.93 -7.22 -40.10
N GLN A 356 -78.41 -8.05 -39.17
CA GLN A 356 -77.55 -8.73 -38.20
C GLN A 356 -76.60 -9.72 -38.90
N GLN A 357 -77.10 -10.46 -39.90
CA GLN A 357 -76.28 -11.38 -40.69
C GLN A 357 -75.25 -10.64 -41.56
N ARG A 358 -75.62 -9.49 -42.14
CA ARG A 358 -74.71 -8.61 -42.89
C ARG A 358 -73.58 -8.06 -42.01
N GLN A 359 -73.91 -7.62 -40.78
CA GLN A 359 -72.92 -7.11 -39.83
C GLN A 359 -71.93 -8.20 -39.39
N GLN A 360 -72.38 -9.43 -39.15
CA GLN A 360 -71.49 -10.54 -38.82
C GLN A 360 -70.51 -10.87 -39.96
N GLN A 361 -70.98 -10.90 -41.22
CA GLN A 361 -70.08 -11.11 -42.37
C GLN A 361 -69.05 -9.98 -42.50
N GLN A 362 -69.47 -8.73 -42.32
CA GLN A 362 -68.55 -7.58 -42.40
C GLN A 362 -67.52 -7.55 -41.27
N ALA A 363 -67.90 -8.02 -40.07
CA ALA A 363 -66.99 -8.14 -38.94
C ALA A 363 -65.91 -9.22 -39.18
N GLN A 364 -66.32 -10.40 -39.68
CA GLN A 364 -65.37 -11.47 -40.02
C GLN A 364 -64.39 -11.04 -41.13
N GLN A 365 -64.86 -10.30 -42.13
CA GLN A 365 -64.01 -9.84 -43.22
C GLN A 365 -62.97 -8.80 -42.76
N ARG A 366 -63.35 -7.89 -41.85
CA ARG A 366 -62.42 -6.95 -41.21
C ARG A 366 -61.35 -7.66 -40.39
N GLN A 367 -61.76 -8.66 -39.60
CA GLN A 367 -60.84 -9.40 -38.74
C GLN A 367 -59.77 -10.16 -39.55
N GLN A 368 -60.14 -10.74 -40.69
CA GLN A 368 -59.18 -11.37 -41.60
C GLN A 368 -58.20 -10.36 -42.23
N GLN A 369 -58.68 -9.19 -42.66
CA GLN A 369 -57.81 -8.13 -43.20
C GLN A 369 -56.81 -7.62 -42.16
N ASP A 370 -57.22 -7.43 -40.90
CA ASP A 370 -56.34 -6.94 -39.85
C ASP A 370 -55.27 -7.97 -39.47
N GLN A 371 -55.62 -9.26 -39.44
CA GLN A 371 -54.65 -10.34 -39.24
C GLN A 371 -53.59 -10.36 -40.34
N GLN A 372 -54.00 -10.23 -41.60
CA GLN A 372 -53.07 -10.24 -42.74
C GLN A 372 -52.14 -9.02 -42.72
N ARG A 373 -52.66 -7.85 -42.33
CA ARG A 373 -51.87 -6.61 -42.19
C ARG A 373 -50.86 -6.71 -41.05
N GLN A 374 -51.22 -7.31 -39.92
CA GLN A 374 -50.31 -7.54 -38.79
C GLN A 374 -49.18 -8.51 -39.16
N GLN A 375 -49.48 -9.58 -39.90
CA GLN A 375 -48.46 -10.52 -40.39
C GLN A 375 -47.44 -9.85 -41.31
N GLN A 376 -47.89 -9.02 -42.26
CA GLN A 376 -46.97 -8.27 -43.13
C GLN A 376 -46.09 -7.29 -42.36
N GLN A 377 -46.64 -6.55 -41.40
CA GLN A 377 -45.84 -5.65 -40.56
C GLN A 377 -44.82 -6.40 -39.69
N ALA A 378 -45.16 -7.58 -39.18
CA ALA A 378 -44.24 -8.39 -38.39
C ALA A 378 -43.04 -8.87 -39.23
N GLN A 379 -43.29 -9.33 -40.47
CA GLN A 379 -42.23 -9.74 -41.40
C GLN A 379 -41.33 -8.56 -41.78
N GLN A 380 -41.91 -7.38 -42.02
CA GLN A 380 -41.15 -6.18 -42.37
C GLN A 380 -40.26 -5.71 -41.21
N ARG A 381 -40.75 -5.78 -39.97
CA ARG A 381 -39.94 -5.49 -38.76
C ARG A 381 -38.78 -6.46 -38.60
N GLN A 382 -39.02 -7.77 -38.76
CA GLN A 382 -37.95 -8.77 -38.67
C GLN A 382 -36.83 -8.52 -39.69
N HIS A 383 -37.18 -8.19 -40.93
CA HIS A 383 -36.16 -7.91 -41.96
C HIS A 383 -35.32 -6.68 -41.61
N GLN A 384 -35.97 -5.62 -41.12
CA GLN A 384 -35.30 -4.37 -40.76
C GLN A 384 -34.38 -4.53 -39.53
N ASP A 385 -34.77 -5.35 -38.56
CA ASP A 385 -33.95 -5.66 -37.39
C ASP A 385 -32.74 -6.52 -37.74
N GLN A 386 -32.90 -7.49 -38.65
CA GLN A 386 -31.80 -8.32 -39.14
C GLN A 386 -30.75 -7.50 -39.90
N GLN A 387 -31.20 -6.54 -40.70
CA GLN A 387 -30.31 -5.62 -41.44
C GLN A 387 -29.57 -4.66 -40.50
N ARG A 388 -30.24 -4.14 -39.45
CA ARG A 388 -29.60 -3.33 -38.40
C ARG A 388 -28.54 -4.11 -37.63
N GLN A 389 -28.80 -5.38 -37.30
CA GLN A 389 -27.85 -6.22 -36.60
C GLN A 389 -26.59 -6.48 -37.43
N GLN A 390 -26.72 -6.72 -38.74
CA GLN A 390 -25.56 -6.88 -39.63
C GLN A 390 -24.70 -5.61 -39.72
N GLN A 391 -25.32 -4.43 -39.84
CA GLN A 391 -24.58 -3.16 -39.85
C GLN A 391 -23.85 -2.90 -38.53
N GLN A 392 -24.51 -3.15 -37.38
CA GLN A 392 -23.85 -3.02 -36.07
C GLN A 392 -22.70 -4.01 -35.89
N ALA A 393 -22.82 -5.23 -36.40
CA ALA A 393 -21.75 -6.23 -36.31
C ALA A 393 -20.50 -5.78 -37.10
N GLN A 394 -20.69 -5.29 -38.33
CA GLN A 394 -19.58 -4.74 -39.14
C GLN A 394 -18.91 -3.53 -38.47
N GLN A 395 -19.71 -2.63 -37.89
CA GLN A 395 -19.19 -1.43 -37.23
C GLN A 395 -18.40 -1.75 -35.96
N ARG A 396 -18.84 -2.75 -35.18
CA ARG A 396 -18.07 -3.27 -34.02
C ARG A 396 -16.74 -3.88 -34.46
N GLN A 397 -16.75 -4.65 -35.55
CA GLN A 397 -15.54 -5.32 -36.05
C GLN A 397 -14.48 -4.31 -36.50
N GLN A 398 -14.88 -3.21 -37.14
CA GLN A 398 -13.98 -2.11 -37.49
C GLN A 398 -13.44 -1.38 -36.25
N GLN A 399 -14.28 -1.09 -35.26
CA GLN A 399 -13.83 -0.47 -34.01
C GLN A 399 -12.85 -1.35 -33.24
N ASP A 400 -13.06 -2.66 -33.21
CA ASP A 400 -12.17 -3.59 -32.52
C ASP A 400 -10.80 -3.69 -33.21
N GLN A 401 -10.76 -3.67 -34.55
CA GLN A 401 -9.49 -3.59 -35.29
C GLN A 401 -8.73 -2.30 -34.98
N GLN A 402 -9.42 -1.16 -34.99
CA GLN A 402 -8.79 0.14 -34.72
C GLN A 402 -8.27 0.22 -33.27
N ARG A 403 -9.04 -0.34 -32.32
CA ARG A 403 -8.64 -0.43 -30.91
C ARG A 403 -7.41 -1.33 -30.73
N GLN A 404 -7.35 -2.47 -31.42
CA GLN A 404 -6.17 -3.35 -31.39
C GLN A 404 -4.91 -2.68 -31.94
N GLN A 405 -5.03 -1.92 -33.04
CA GLN A 405 -3.89 -1.15 -33.59
C GLN A 405 -3.38 -0.10 -32.62
N GLN A 406 -4.27 0.70 -32.00
CA GLN A 406 -3.87 1.66 -30.97
C GLN A 406 -3.20 0.98 -29.78
N GLN A 407 -3.73 -0.15 -29.32
CA GLN A 407 -3.16 -0.90 -28.21
C GLN A 407 -1.78 -1.48 -28.54
N ALA A 408 -1.53 -1.86 -29.80
CA ALA A 408 -0.24 -2.33 -30.27
C ALA A 408 0.79 -1.19 -30.29
N GLN A 409 0.43 -0.02 -30.83
CA GLN A 409 1.31 1.17 -30.80
C GLN A 409 1.64 1.61 -29.37
N GLN A 410 0.65 1.61 -28.48
CA GLN A 410 0.84 2.01 -27.08
C GLN A 410 1.75 1.03 -26.33
N ARG A 411 1.64 -0.27 -26.61
CA ARG A 411 2.57 -1.29 -26.08
C ARG A 411 4.00 -1.05 -26.57
N GLN A 412 4.18 -0.73 -27.85
CA GLN A 412 5.49 -0.49 -28.43
C GLN A 412 6.17 0.76 -27.83
N GLN A 413 5.41 1.84 -27.62
CA GLN A 413 5.90 3.03 -26.90
C GLN A 413 6.30 2.72 -25.46
N GLN A 414 5.46 1.98 -24.71
CA GLN A 414 5.77 1.59 -23.34
C GLN A 414 7.04 0.73 -23.26
N GLU A 415 7.25 -0.17 -24.21
CA GLU A 415 8.43 -1.03 -24.24
C GLU A 415 9.71 -0.23 -24.50
N GLN A 416 9.68 0.71 -25.44
CA GLN A 416 10.79 1.65 -25.64
C GLN A 416 11.12 2.45 -24.39
N GLN A 417 10.09 2.99 -23.73
CA GLN A 417 10.27 3.79 -22.51
C GLN A 417 10.86 2.96 -21.36
N ARG A 418 10.42 1.69 -21.24
CA ARG A 418 10.97 0.72 -20.28
C ARG A 418 12.44 0.42 -20.55
N GLN A 419 12.81 0.18 -21.80
CA GLN A 419 14.20 -0.08 -22.18
C GLN A 419 15.10 1.13 -21.88
N GLN A 420 14.61 2.34 -22.13
CA GLN A 420 15.35 3.57 -21.86
C GLN A 420 15.56 3.80 -20.35
N GLN A 421 14.55 3.57 -19.52
CA GLN A 421 14.70 3.59 -18.05
C GLN A 421 15.67 2.53 -17.55
N GLN A 422 15.60 1.31 -18.08
CA GLN A 422 16.52 0.23 -17.70
C GLN A 422 17.97 0.53 -18.07
N ALA A 423 18.19 1.21 -19.20
CA ALA A 423 19.51 1.67 -19.62
C ALA A 423 20.05 2.74 -18.66
N GLN A 424 19.25 3.76 -18.32
CA GLN A 424 19.63 4.78 -17.34
C GLN A 424 19.94 4.18 -15.96
N GLN A 425 19.13 3.23 -15.50
CA GLN A 425 19.34 2.60 -14.20
C GLN A 425 20.62 1.75 -14.16
N ARG A 426 20.93 1.03 -15.25
CA ARG A 426 22.22 0.33 -15.40
C ARG A 426 23.40 1.30 -15.35
N GLN A 427 23.29 2.43 -16.06
CA GLN A 427 24.36 3.44 -16.10
C GLN A 427 24.60 4.08 -14.72
N GLN A 428 23.54 4.38 -13.96
CA GLN A 428 23.66 4.85 -12.58
C GLN A 428 24.31 3.81 -11.66
N GLN A 429 23.89 2.54 -11.74
CA GLN A 429 24.49 1.46 -10.95
C GLN A 429 25.98 1.29 -11.25
N GLU A 430 26.38 1.40 -12.51
CA GLU A 430 27.77 1.28 -12.93
C GLU A 430 28.61 2.44 -12.40
N GLN A 431 28.11 3.68 -12.50
CA GLN A 431 28.75 4.86 -11.88
C GLN A 431 28.93 4.68 -10.38
N GLN A 432 27.90 4.23 -9.67
CA GLN A 432 27.95 4.04 -8.23
C GLN A 432 28.97 2.96 -7.83
N ARG A 433 29.06 1.87 -8.63
CA ARG A 433 30.02 0.78 -8.43
C ARG A 433 31.46 1.25 -8.67
N GLN A 434 31.70 2.06 -9.70
CA GLN A 434 33.01 2.67 -9.95
C GLN A 434 33.42 3.62 -8.82
N GLN A 435 32.47 4.40 -8.30
CA GLN A 435 32.73 5.33 -7.19
C GLN A 435 33.11 4.59 -5.90
N GLN A 436 32.41 3.49 -5.58
CA GLN A 436 32.77 2.61 -4.46
C GLN A 436 34.16 1.98 -4.64
N GLN A 437 34.48 1.46 -5.83
CA GLN A 437 35.82 0.91 -6.09
C GLN A 437 36.92 1.97 -5.98
N ALA A 438 36.65 3.21 -6.41
CA ALA A 438 37.59 4.31 -6.26
C ALA A 438 37.84 4.64 -4.78
N GLN A 439 36.79 4.75 -3.96
CA GLN A 439 36.91 4.97 -2.52
C GLN A 439 37.68 3.83 -1.83
N GLN A 440 37.40 2.59 -2.21
CA GLN A 440 38.06 1.42 -1.62
C GLN A 440 39.56 1.36 -1.97
N ARG A 441 39.93 1.71 -3.22
CA ARG A 441 41.34 1.88 -3.61
C ARG A 441 42.03 2.97 -2.82
N GLN A 442 41.36 4.11 -2.63
CA GLN A 442 41.90 5.24 -1.89
C GLN A 442 42.14 4.90 -0.41
N GLN A 443 41.22 4.16 0.22
CA GLN A 443 41.41 3.65 1.58
C GLN A 443 42.58 2.67 1.68
N GLN A 444 42.70 1.71 0.75
CA GLN A 444 43.84 0.78 0.74
C GLN A 444 45.18 1.51 0.57
N GLU A 445 45.21 2.55 -0.26
CA GLU A 445 46.42 3.34 -0.49
C GLU A 445 46.82 4.14 0.75
N GLN A 446 45.87 4.79 1.42
CA GLN A 446 46.11 5.44 2.71
C GLN A 446 46.65 4.44 3.74
N GLN A 447 46.05 3.25 3.83
CA GLN A 447 46.47 2.22 4.79
C GLN A 447 47.91 1.74 4.51
N ARG A 448 48.26 1.55 3.23
CA ARG A 448 49.64 1.24 2.81
C ARG A 448 50.63 2.34 3.17
N GLN A 449 50.27 3.61 2.91
CA GLN A 449 51.14 4.73 3.26
C GLN A 449 51.36 4.83 4.78
N GLN A 450 50.32 4.56 5.57
CA GLN A 450 50.41 4.56 7.03
C GLN A 450 51.33 3.45 7.55
N GLN A 451 51.23 2.23 6.98
CA GLN A 451 52.14 1.13 7.30
C GLN A 451 53.59 1.45 6.93
N GLN A 452 53.84 2.01 5.73
CA GLN A 452 55.18 2.42 5.33
C GLN A 452 55.76 3.51 6.23
N ALA A 453 54.93 4.46 6.67
CA ALA A 453 55.35 5.51 7.60
C ALA A 453 55.75 4.91 8.96
N GLN A 454 54.94 4.00 9.52
CA GLN A 454 55.29 3.30 10.77
C GLN A 454 56.59 2.49 10.63
N GLN A 455 56.77 1.80 9.50
CA GLN A 455 57.96 0.99 9.27
C GLN A 455 59.23 1.84 9.14
N ARG A 456 59.14 3.01 8.48
CA ARG A 456 60.23 4.00 8.45
C ARG A 456 60.57 4.51 9.85
N GLN A 457 59.54 4.82 10.65
CA GLN A 457 59.72 5.33 12.01
C GLN A 457 60.40 4.30 12.92
N GLN A 458 60.04 3.02 12.80
CA GLN A 458 60.73 1.92 13.50
C GLN A 458 62.19 1.77 13.08
N GLN A 459 62.47 1.81 11.77
CA GLN A 459 63.86 1.74 11.29
C GLN A 459 64.70 2.91 11.78
N GLU A 460 64.12 4.11 11.87
CA GLU A 460 64.80 5.30 12.35
C GLU A 460 65.11 5.20 13.85
N GLN A 461 64.16 4.71 14.66
CA GLN A 461 64.40 4.41 16.07
C GLN A 461 65.50 3.36 16.27
N GLN A 462 65.49 2.27 15.49
CA GLN A 462 66.56 1.27 15.53
C GLN A 462 67.92 1.88 15.19
N ARG A 463 68.00 2.71 14.14
CA ARG A 463 69.23 3.41 13.78
C ARG A 463 69.73 4.33 14.89
N GLN A 464 68.83 5.08 15.53
CA GLN A 464 69.19 5.95 16.65
C GLN A 464 69.72 5.14 17.85
N GLN A 465 69.07 4.03 18.21
CA GLN A 465 69.56 3.13 19.26
C GLN A 465 70.95 2.57 18.93
N GLN A 466 71.16 2.14 17.68
CA GLN A 466 72.44 1.59 17.24
C GLN A 466 73.56 2.62 17.32
N MET A 467 73.30 3.85 16.86
CA MET A 467 74.25 4.97 17.02
C MET A 467 74.54 5.28 18.49
N GLN A 468 73.53 5.24 19.35
CA GLN A 468 73.70 5.52 20.77
C GLN A 468 74.57 4.45 21.45
N GLN A 469 74.35 3.18 21.15
CA GLN A 469 75.23 2.08 21.61
C GLN A 469 76.66 2.25 21.10
N GLN A 470 76.84 2.58 19.82
CA GLN A 470 78.17 2.75 19.24
C GLN A 470 78.93 3.92 19.90
N ARG A 471 78.23 5.01 20.22
CA ARG A 471 78.80 6.16 20.93
C ARG A 471 79.21 5.79 22.36
N GLN A 472 78.36 5.04 23.08
CA GLN A 472 78.69 4.52 24.41
C GLN A 472 79.92 3.60 24.39
N GLN A 473 80.03 2.71 23.39
CA GLN A 473 81.20 1.84 23.23
C GLN A 473 82.48 2.65 22.98
N GLN A 474 82.44 3.66 22.10
CA GLN A 474 83.59 4.53 21.87
C GLN A 474 84.00 5.30 23.13
N ASP A 475 83.03 5.78 23.92
CA ASP A 475 83.31 6.50 25.16
C ASP A 475 83.93 5.59 26.22
N GLN A 476 83.45 4.34 26.36
CA GLN A 476 84.09 3.33 27.20
C GLN A 476 85.53 3.03 26.75
N GLN A 477 85.75 2.89 25.44
CA GLN A 477 87.07 2.60 24.90
C GLN A 477 88.05 3.76 25.14
N ARG A 478 87.59 5.00 24.96
CA ARG A 478 88.36 6.21 25.33
C ARG A 478 88.70 6.24 26.82
N GLN A 479 87.74 5.94 27.70
CA GLN A 479 87.98 5.92 29.14
C GLN A 479 89.00 4.84 29.53
N GLN A 480 88.93 3.65 28.93
CA GLN A 480 89.93 2.60 29.13
C GLN A 480 91.33 3.03 28.67
N GLN A 481 91.45 3.64 27.49
CA GLN A 481 92.73 4.16 27.01
C GLN A 481 93.30 5.23 27.94
N GLN A 482 92.48 6.18 28.39
CA GLN A 482 92.91 7.19 29.35
C GLN A 482 93.34 6.59 30.69
N ALA A 483 92.64 5.56 31.18
CA ALA A 483 93.00 4.85 32.40
C ALA A 483 94.36 4.14 32.26
N GLN A 484 94.59 3.42 31.15
CA GLN A 484 95.88 2.79 30.85
C GLN A 484 97.01 3.81 30.75
N GLN A 485 96.75 4.95 30.09
CA GLN A 485 97.75 6.00 29.94
C GLN A 485 98.11 6.66 31.28
N ARG A 486 97.11 6.88 32.17
CA ARG A 486 97.34 7.31 33.55
C ARG A 486 98.18 6.31 34.33
N GLN A 487 97.88 5.02 34.20
CA GLN A 487 98.62 3.95 34.88
C GLN A 487 100.08 3.86 34.40
N GLN A 488 100.33 4.02 33.10
CA GLN A 488 101.70 4.07 32.56
C GLN A 488 102.47 5.30 33.06
N GLN A 489 101.84 6.48 33.07
CA GLN A 489 102.48 7.69 33.62
C GLN A 489 102.82 7.54 35.11
N GLU A 490 101.95 6.87 35.87
CA GLU A 490 102.18 6.60 37.28
C GLU A 490 103.35 5.63 37.49
N GLN A 491 103.44 4.56 36.70
CA GLN A 491 104.60 3.65 36.71
C GLN A 491 105.91 4.38 36.35
N GLN A 492 105.90 5.24 35.33
CA GLN A 492 107.08 6.04 34.97
C GLN A 492 107.49 6.99 36.09
N ARG A 493 106.53 7.66 36.74
CA ARG A 493 106.81 8.50 37.92
C ARG A 493 107.43 7.70 39.06
N GLN A 494 106.91 6.50 39.35
CA GLN A 494 107.46 5.63 40.38
C GLN A 494 108.88 5.17 40.03
N GLN A 495 109.16 4.81 38.78
CA GLN A 495 110.51 4.47 38.32
C GLN A 495 111.49 5.64 38.44
N GLN A 496 111.08 6.86 38.03
CA GLN A 496 111.92 8.06 38.18
C GLN A 496 112.21 8.36 39.65
N GLN A 497 111.21 8.25 40.53
CA GLN A 497 111.42 8.41 41.97
C GLN A 497 112.36 7.34 42.55
N ALA A 498 112.28 6.09 42.08
CA ALA A 498 113.18 5.02 42.49
C ALA A 498 114.62 5.28 42.04
N GLN A 499 114.82 5.74 40.80
CA GLN A 499 116.14 6.14 40.29
C GLN A 499 116.72 7.33 41.05
N GLN A 500 115.91 8.36 41.34
CA GLN A 500 116.35 9.49 42.17
C GLN A 500 116.76 9.04 43.58
N ARG A 501 116.00 8.12 44.20
CA ARG A 501 116.38 7.54 45.49
C ARG A 501 117.72 6.81 45.41
N GLN A 502 117.94 5.99 44.38
CA GLN A 502 119.23 5.32 44.15
C GLN A 502 120.39 6.32 43.94
N GLN A 503 120.19 7.38 43.15
CA GLN A 503 121.22 8.40 42.94
C GLN A 503 121.55 9.14 44.25
N GLN A 504 120.55 9.52 45.04
CA GLN A 504 120.79 10.11 46.35
C GLN A 504 121.52 9.17 47.29
N GLU A 505 121.24 7.87 47.22
CA GLU A 505 121.92 6.84 48.01
C GLU A 505 123.38 6.67 47.58
N GLN A 506 123.66 6.64 46.28
CA GLN A 506 125.02 6.63 45.74
C GLN A 506 125.80 7.90 46.11
N GLN A 507 125.18 9.08 46.02
CA GLN A 507 125.80 10.33 46.45
C GLN A 507 126.12 10.31 47.94
N ARG A 508 125.21 9.80 48.78
CA ARG A 508 125.48 9.58 50.22
C ARG A 508 126.65 8.65 50.46
N GLN A 509 126.76 7.56 49.71
CA GLN A 509 127.90 6.64 49.80
C GLN A 509 129.21 7.29 49.35
N GLN A 510 129.21 8.06 48.26
CA GLN A 510 130.38 8.82 47.81
C GLN A 510 130.82 9.86 48.83
N GLN A 511 129.88 10.60 49.43
CA GLN A 511 130.18 11.55 50.51
C GLN A 511 130.82 10.85 51.70
N MET A 512 130.30 9.70 52.12
CA MET A 512 130.92 8.90 53.18
C MET A 512 132.33 8.44 52.81
N GLN A 513 132.56 7.99 51.57
CA GLN A 513 133.89 7.60 51.11
C GLN A 513 134.86 8.79 51.07
N GLN A 514 134.42 9.96 50.62
CA GLN A 514 135.24 11.18 50.66
C GLN A 514 135.56 11.60 52.10
N GLN A 515 134.60 11.52 53.02
CA GLN A 515 134.84 11.77 54.44
C GLN A 515 135.88 10.79 55.01
N GLN A 516 135.78 9.50 54.68
CA GLN A 516 136.78 8.51 55.08
C GLN A 516 138.15 8.78 54.46
N ALA A 517 138.21 9.21 53.20
CA ALA A 517 139.46 9.56 52.53
C ALA A 517 140.10 10.81 53.13
N GLN A 518 139.32 11.84 53.47
CA GLN A 518 139.79 13.02 54.19
C GLN A 518 140.29 12.67 55.60
N GLN A 519 139.59 11.78 56.32
CA GLN A 519 140.06 11.27 57.61
C GLN A 519 141.39 10.52 57.48
N ARG A 520 141.56 9.69 56.42
CA ARG A 520 142.86 9.04 56.13
C ARG A 520 143.95 10.04 55.78
N GLN A 521 143.65 11.11 55.03
CA GLN A 521 144.61 12.17 54.74
C GLN A 521 145.00 12.95 56.01
N GLN A 522 144.04 13.27 56.89
CA GLN A 522 144.33 13.88 58.18
C GLN A 522 145.16 12.97 59.09
N GLN A 523 144.93 11.65 59.05
CA GLN A 523 145.79 10.67 59.75
C GLN A 523 147.22 10.64 59.19
N MET A 524 147.38 10.69 57.86
CA MET A 524 148.70 10.75 57.23
C MET A 524 149.45 12.06 57.52
N GLN A 525 148.74 13.20 57.56
CA GLN A 525 149.35 14.48 57.96
C GLN A 525 149.73 14.50 59.45
N ARG A 526 148.93 13.87 60.33
CA ARG A 526 149.31 13.68 61.74
C ARG A 526 150.55 12.78 61.89
N GLN A 527 150.69 11.75 61.07
CA GLN A 527 151.89 10.90 61.09
C GLN A 527 153.14 11.63 60.58
N GLN A 528 153.01 12.52 59.58
CA GLN A 528 154.14 13.32 59.12
C GLN A 528 154.57 14.43 60.09
N GLN A 529 153.66 14.96 60.91
CA GLN A 529 154.00 16.00 61.90
C GLN A 529 154.60 15.47 63.22
N GLN A 530 154.65 14.16 63.45
CA GLN A 530 155.17 13.58 64.71
C GLN A 530 156.62 13.08 64.69
N GLN A 531 157.38 13.22 63.59
CA GLN A 531 158.77 12.72 63.52
C GLN A 531 159.88 13.77 63.59
N GLN A 532 159.59 15.03 63.93
CA GLN A 532 160.61 16.03 64.25
C GLN A 532 160.41 16.61 65.65
N GLN A 533 160.91 15.91 66.68
CA GLN A 533 161.59 16.47 67.88
C GLN A 533 161.78 15.42 69.01
N ARG A 534 163.03 14.91 69.13
CA ARG A 534 163.87 14.74 70.37
C ARG A 534 163.45 13.74 71.50
N PRO A 535 164.34 13.38 72.48
CA PRO A 535 165.77 12.99 72.45
C PRO A 535 166.21 11.85 73.46
N GLN A 536 167.46 11.38 73.31
CA GLN A 536 168.48 10.70 74.19
C GLN A 536 168.29 10.27 75.69
N ARG A 537 168.89 9.06 75.99
CA ARG A 537 169.58 8.52 77.22
C ARG A 537 168.70 8.02 78.40
N GLN A 538 168.98 6.98 79.22
CA GLN A 538 170.04 5.97 79.49
C GLN A 538 169.43 4.90 80.49
N PRO A 539 170.15 3.88 81.02
CA PRO A 539 169.63 2.52 81.29
C PRO A 539 169.40 2.14 82.77
N GLU A 540 168.67 1.05 83.05
CA GLU A 540 168.84 0.19 84.25
C GLU A 540 168.24 -1.23 84.12
N GLN A 541 169.15 -2.22 84.23
CA GLN A 541 169.13 -3.59 84.79
C GLN A 541 167.84 -4.48 84.92
N HIS A 542 167.98 -5.70 84.35
CA HIS A 542 167.65 -7.07 84.86
C HIS A 542 166.21 -7.52 85.23
N PRO A 543 165.91 -8.84 85.35
CA PRO A 543 166.56 -10.05 84.79
C PRO A 543 165.60 -11.11 84.17
N GLN A 544 166.20 -12.08 83.45
CA GLN A 544 165.88 -13.52 83.34
C GLN A 544 164.46 -14.04 83.61
N GLN A 545 163.92 -14.90 82.70
CA GLN A 545 163.96 -16.36 82.84
C GLN A 545 163.16 -17.06 81.70
N ARG A 546 163.81 -18.09 81.15
CA ARG A 546 163.31 -19.32 80.50
C ARG A 546 162.56 -19.27 79.17
#